data_AF-A0MTB9-F1
#
_entry.id   AF-A0MTB9-F1
#
_cell.length_a   1.000
_cell.length_b   1.000
_cell.length_c   1.000
_cell.angle_alpha   90.00
_cell.angle_beta   90.00
_cell.angle_gamma   90.00
#
_symmetry.space_group_name_H-M   'P 1'
#
loop_
_entity.id
_entity.type
_entity.pdbx_description
1 polymer ?
#
loop_
_entity_poly.entity_id
_entity_poly.type
_entity_poly.pdbx_seq_one_letter_code
_entity_poly.pdbx_strand_id
1 'polypeptide(L)'
;YNAGMWFRNHRPIAYSYQYYTHPVTRSSMFQKDVVMLQVAGSLMHSADKLLIQALVKFDLCNWAKLMSKADEMSQFSSGRQRLHTVLVAEDYLQLFIMILGERWTRGVGEVKKDDALRRLVVQMLCQRPATFSAIDDFLGRDGSEDAFLEDILSSVANFQESASSRESIFSLKSELLPEYNKFNWFYTKKMSFDSYEYQQTLRTDQPLDMQACPPPMAPKFKPAFVNLLSIYASDTMILILQLILRRKLLSLPLHSDGQLERAIFLIGMALNDEFRQWQEYRPPSEGEQVDSTNQINFTDNALSTTMDGMNLLQMMEKLVGDVIPSIDLLLKWAIARFKAVDALKKFKKEGKHLDEEYAFLIEEQYPDESSPDEVTKEEERRKQRHKNAMRHRQNAMLTMKNLSNQFVDKNQDMLVAHAKNSIEEDDVSFELRKLSKEEFPVAIGPDQSETKILESCTAQCVVCLETTSLSDSSDSVVFPMFMQLSRIFCNVYERKVENKY
;
A
#
# COMPACT_ATOMS: atom_id res chain seq x y z
N TYR A 1 23.94 0.35 1.24
CA TYR A 1 22.61 -0.27 1.34
C TYR A 1 21.81 0.43 2.42
N ASN A 2 20.73 1.13 2.05
CA ASN A 2 19.86 1.81 3.03
C ASN A 2 18.89 0.77 3.59
N ALA A 3 19.16 0.24 4.77
CA ALA A 3 18.33 -0.76 5.44
C ALA A 3 17.14 -0.14 6.20
N GLY A 4 16.88 1.16 6.08
CA GLY A 4 15.77 1.82 6.79
C GLY A 4 15.90 1.64 8.30
N MET A 5 14.85 1.14 8.96
CA MET A 5 14.87 0.79 10.39
C MET A 5 15.40 -0.64 10.67
N TRP A 6 15.82 -1.41 9.65
CA TRP A 6 16.27 -2.80 9.80
C TRP A 6 17.72 -2.88 10.29
N PHE A 7 17.88 -2.68 11.59
CA PHE A 7 19.17 -2.76 12.29
C PHE A 7 19.10 -3.76 13.45
N ARG A 8 20.21 -4.46 13.69
CA ARG A 8 20.43 -5.28 14.89
C ARG A 8 21.83 -5.05 15.42
N ASN A 9 21.94 -4.75 16.72
CA ASN A 9 23.23 -4.44 17.37
C ASN A 9 24.04 -3.38 16.57
N HIS A 10 23.35 -2.33 16.11
CA HIS A 10 23.89 -1.27 15.25
C HIS A 10 24.43 -1.71 13.88
N ARG A 11 24.13 -2.94 13.44
CA ARG A 11 24.48 -3.44 12.10
C ARG A 11 23.22 -3.52 11.23
N PRO A 12 23.25 -3.02 9.98
CA PRO A 12 22.12 -3.12 9.08
C PRO A 12 21.90 -4.58 8.65
N ILE A 13 20.65 -5.05 8.69
CA ILE A 13 20.27 -6.38 8.21
C ILE A 13 19.73 -6.26 6.78
N ALA A 14 20.57 -5.74 5.87
CA ALA A 14 20.15 -5.35 4.53
C ALA A 14 19.56 -6.50 3.71
N TYR A 15 20.10 -7.72 3.86
CA TYR A 15 19.60 -8.90 3.14
C TYR A 15 18.19 -9.29 3.57
N SER A 16 17.88 -9.25 4.88
CA SER A 16 16.53 -9.54 5.37
C SER A 16 15.53 -8.49 4.88
N TYR A 17 15.90 -7.21 4.89
CA TYR A 17 15.06 -6.16 4.33
C TYR A 17 14.82 -6.35 2.82
N GLN A 18 15.87 -6.65 2.06
CA GLN A 18 15.76 -6.92 0.63
C GLN A 18 14.84 -8.10 0.35
N TYR A 19 15.01 -9.21 1.09
CA TYR A 19 14.17 -10.39 0.95
C TYR A 19 12.72 -10.13 1.38
N TYR A 20 12.51 -9.33 2.42
CA TYR A 20 11.18 -8.95 2.90
C TYR A 20 10.38 -8.14 1.87
N THR A 21 11.07 -7.34 1.06
CA THR A 21 10.47 -6.43 0.07
C THR A 21 10.62 -6.91 -1.38
N HIS A 22 11.26 -8.05 -1.62
CA HIS A 22 11.56 -8.55 -2.95
C HIS A 22 10.29 -8.90 -3.75
N PRO A 23 10.20 -8.62 -5.06
CA PRO A 23 9.03 -8.91 -5.89
C PRO A 23 8.40 -10.30 -5.71
N VAL A 24 9.25 -11.33 -5.64
CA VAL A 24 8.85 -12.75 -5.53
C VAL A 24 8.21 -13.08 -4.17
N THR A 25 8.65 -12.43 -3.08
CA THR A 25 8.27 -12.79 -1.70
C THR A 25 7.40 -11.75 -1.02
N ARG A 26 7.38 -10.50 -1.51
CA ARG A 26 6.66 -9.36 -0.89
C ARG A 26 5.17 -9.63 -0.69
N SER A 27 4.53 -10.35 -1.62
CA SER A 27 3.10 -10.70 -1.53
C SER A 27 2.81 -11.66 -0.37
N SER A 28 3.79 -12.47 0.01
CA SER A 28 3.70 -13.44 1.11
C SER A 28 4.29 -12.94 2.42
N MET A 29 4.95 -11.78 2.43
CA MET A 29 5.59 -11.18 3.60
C MET A 29 5.04 -9.76 3.83
N PHE A 30 5.71 -8.73 3.31
CA PHE A 30 5.37 -7.32 3.51
C PHE A 30 3.87 -7.02 3.33
N GLN A 31 3.26 -7.49 2.24
CA GLN A 31 1.84 -7.23 1.97
C GLN A 31 0.93 -7.88 3.01
N LYS A 32 1.25 -9.08 3.50
CA LYS A 32 0.49 -9.74 4.55
C LYS A 32 0.60 -9.00 5.89
N ASP A 33 1.76 -8.44 6.19
CA ASP A 33 1.95 -7.64 7.41
C ASP A 33 1.13 -6.35 7.37
N VAL A 34 1.06 -5.68 6.21
CA VAL A 34 0.16 -4.52 6.02
C VAL A 34 -1.30 -4.93 6.25
N VAL A 35 -1.73 -6.06 5.67
CA VAL A 35 -3.09 -6.59 5.89
C VAL A 35 -3.33 -6.94 7.36
N MET A 36 -2.35 -7.52 8.05
CA MET A 36 -2.46 -7.85 9.47
C MET A 36 -2.60 -6.59 10.33
N LEU A 37 -1.89 -5.51 10.00
CA LEU A 37 -2.05 -4.21 10.66
C LEU A 37 -3.42 -3.60 10.38
N GLN A 38 -3.95 -3.74 9.16
CA GLN A 38 -5.31 -3.32 8.83
C GLN A 38 -6.35 -4.13 9.61
N VAL A 39 -6.17 -5.44 9.74
CA VAL A 39 -7.04 -6.31 10.55
C VAL A 39 -6.99 -5.86 12.01
N ALA A 40 -5.79 -5.72 12.59
CA ALA A 40 -5.63 -5.25 13.95
C ALA A 40 -6.28 -3.88 14.17
N GLY A 41 -6.01 -2.91 13.30
CA GLY A 41 -6.59 -1.57 13.39
C GLY A 41 -8.11 -1.56 13.23
N SER A 42 -8.67 -2.41 12.36
CA SER A 42 -10.13 -2.51 12.19
C SER A 42 -10.85 -3.04 13.43
N LEU A 43 -10.19 -3.91 14.19
CA LEU A 43 -10.70 -4.49 15.44
C LEU A 43 -10.50 -3.57 16.65
N MET A 44 -9.72 -2.49 16.53
CA MET A 44 -9.51 -1.57 17.63
C MET A 44 -10.71 -0.66 17.84
N HIS A 45 -11.16 -0.57 19.09
CA HIS A 45 -12.29 0.28 19.48
C HIS A 45 -12.01 1.79 19.37
N SER A 46 -10.76 2.21 19.20
CA SER A 46 -10.37 3.62 19.16
C SER A 46 -9.17 3.81 18.24
N ALA A 47 -9.34 4.66 17.22
CA ALA A 47 -8.25 5.09 16.33
C ALA A 47 -7.13 5.81 17.10
N ASP A 48 -7.46 6.61 18.11
CA ASP A 48 -6.46 7.29 18.95
C ASP A 48 -5.55 6.29 19.67
N LYS A 49 -6.10 5.20 20.21
CA LYS A 49 -5.28 4.15 20.83
C LYS A 49 -4.31 3.52 19.84
N LEU A 50 -4.72 3.29 18.59
CA LEU A 50 -3.84 2.75 17.55
C LEU A 50 -2.68 3.72 17.26
N LEU A 51 -2.98 5.00 17.05
CA LEU A 51 -1.99 6.05 16.80
C LEU A 51 -1.01 6.20 17.97
N ILE A 52 -1.52 6.26 19.21
CA ILE A 52 -0.69 6.39 20.42
C ILE A 52 0.18 5.14 20.61
N GLN A 53 -0.35 3.93 20.39
CA GLN A 53 0.45 2.70 20.47
C GLN A 53 1.55 2.68 19.41
N ALA A 54 1.25 3.13 18.19
CA ALA A 54 2.26 3.28 17.16
C ALA A 54 3.33 4.31 17.57
N LEU A 55 2.96 5.46 18.16
CA LEU A 55 3.94 6.43 18.68
C LEU A 55 4.87 5.80 19.73
N VAL A 56 4.33 4.98 20.64
CA VAL A 56 5.14 4.24 21.63
C VAL A 56 6.10 3.27 20.94
N LYS A 57 5.63 2.50 19.95
CA LYS A 57 6.44 1.50 19.25
C LYS A 57 7.53 2.11 18.37
N PHE A 58 7.30 3.31 17.84
CA PHE A 58 8.30 4.08 17.10
C PHE A 58 9.21 4.92 18.01
N ASP A 59 9.02 4.91 19.32
CA ASP A 59 9.72 5.78 20.29
C ASP A 59 9.57 7.28 19.99
N LEU A 60 8.36 7.68 19.56
CA LEU A 60 8.02 9.04 19.15
C LEU A 60 7.19 9.81 20.19
N CYS A 61 6.97 9.26 21.39
CA CYS A 61 6.21 9.95 22.44
C CYS A 61 6.78 11.32 22.79
N ASN A 62 8.11 11.45 22.83
CA ASN A 62 8.75 12.75 23.05
C ASN A 62 8.62 13.67 21.84
N TRP A 63 8.72 13.12 20.62
CA TRP A 63 8.52 13.88 19.39
C TRP A 63 7.08 14.42 19.27
N ALA A 64 6.07 13.71 19.79
CA ALA A 64 4.68 14.13 19.73
C ALA A 64 4.31 15.24 20.75
N LYS A 65 5.21 15.59 21.67
CA LYS A 65 4.94 16.65 22.67
C LYS A 65 4.91 18.02 22.01
N LEU A 66 3.94 18.84 22.43
CA LEU A 66 3.93 20.26 22.12
C LEU A 66 5.04 20.95 22.92
N MET A 67 6.05 21.48 22.23
CA MET A 67 7.24 22.05 22.83
C MET A 67 7.57 23.43 22.25
N SER A 68 8.31 24.23 23.03
CA SER A 68 8.96 25.44 22.53
C SER A 68 10.21 25.09 21.71
N LYS A 69 10.73 26.07 20.96
CA LYS A 69 12.00 25.91 20.24
C LYS A 69 13.17 25.58 21.18
N ALA A 70 13.19 26.17 22.37
CA ALA A 70 14.24 25.93 23.36
C ALA A 70 14.17 24.50 23.91
N ASP A 71 12.96 24.00 24.17
CA ASP A 71 12.76 22.63 24.68
C ASP A 71 13.15 21.58 23.63
N GLU A 72 12.77 21.76 22.35
CA GLU A 72 13.20 20.85 21.29
C GLU A 72 14.73 20.83 21.13
N MET A 73 15.38 22.00 21.19
CA MET A 73 16.84 22.09 21.13
C MET A 73 17.52 21.46 22.34
N SER A 74 16.92 21.55 23.53
CA SER A 74 17.44 20.94 24.76
C SER A 74 17.29 19.42 24.73
N GLN A 75 16.08 18.93 24.45
CA GLN A 75 15.75 17.51 24.48
C GLN A 75 16.41 16.73 23.32
N PHE A 76 16.54 17.37 22.16
CA PHE A 76 17.19 16.80 20.98
C PHE A 76 18.44 17.60 20.64
N SER A 77 19.38 17.67 21.59
CA SER A 77 20.58 18.50 21.50
C SER A 77 21.51 18.11 20.34
N SER A 78 21.62 16.81 20.04
CA SER A 78 22.43 16.31 18.94
C SER A 78 21.73 16.42 17.58
N GLY A 79 22.43 16.96 16.58
CA GLY A 79 21.93 17.00 15.20
C GLY A 79 21.62 15.62 14.62
N ARG A 80 22.39 14.59 15.00
CA ARG A 80 22.12 13.20 14.59
C ARG A 80 20.83 12.66 15.20
N GLN A 81 20.59 12.98 16.47
CA GLN A 81 19.37 12.55 17.17
C GLN A 81 18.12 13.21 16.57
N ARG A 82 18.19 14.53 16.26
CA ARG A 82 17.10 15.23 15.55
C ARG A 82 16.81 14.58 14.20
N LEU A 83 17.83 14.39 13.37
CA LEU A 83 17.67 13.78 12.06
C LEU A 83 17.06 12.38 12.15
N HIS A 84 17.53 11.55 13.08
CA HIS A 84 16.98 10.21 13.28
C HIS A 84 15.52 10.26 13.72
N THR A 85 15.17 11.10 14.70
CA THR A 85 13.80 11.27 15.19
C THR A 85 12.86 11.72 14.08
N VAL A 86 13.29 12.67 13.25
CA VAL A 86 12.55 13.16 12.09
C VAL A 86 12.28 12.04 11.09
N LEU A 87 13.31 11.24 10.73
CA LEU A 87 13.17 10.13 9.79
C LEU A 87 12.24 9.03 10.32
N VAL A 88 12.32 8.71 11.61
CA VAL A 88 11.42 7.73 12.25
C VAL A 88 9.98 8.25 12.27
N ALA A 89 9.77 9.55 12.46
CA ALA A 89 8.46 10.18 12.34
C ALA A 89 7.94 10.21 10.89
N GLU A 90 8.81 10.32 9.88
CA GLU A 90 8.39 10.11 8.48
C GLU A 90 7.89 8.67 8.26
N ASP A 91 8.60 7.67 8.78
CA ASP A 91 8.20 6.26 8.67
C ASP A 91 6.89 5.97 9.43
N TYR A 92 6.65 6.65 10.56
CA TYR A 92 5.38 6.61 11.28
C TYR A 92 4.22 7.11 10.41
N LEU A 93 4.37 8.25 9.73
CA LEU A 93 3.32 8.76 8.82
C LEU A 93 3.15 7.86 7.60
N GLN A 94 4.25 7.34 7.07
CA GLN A 94 4.25 6.39 5.96
C GLN A 94 3.44 5.13 6.30
N LEU A 95 3.53 4.63 7.54
CA LEU A 95 2.74 3.50 8.01
C LEU A 95 1.23 3.75 7.85
N PHE A 96 0.74 4.92 8.25
CA PHE A 96 -0.68 5.26 8.14
C PHE A 96 -1.11 5.52 6.69
N ILE A 97 -0.23 6.07 5.84
CA ILE A 97 -0.47 6.14 4.40
C ILE A 97 -0.68 4.72 3.83
N MET A 98 0.11 3.73 4.27
CA MET A 98 -0.03 2.34 3.82
C MET A 98 -1.30 1.67 4.36
N ILE A 99 -1.55 1.76 5.67
CA ILE A 99 -2.75 1.16 6.31
C ILE A 99 -4.03 1.70 5.67
N LEU A 100 -4.10 3.02 5.43
CA LEU A 100 -5.29 3.65 4.89
C LEU A 100 -5.38 3.57 3.37
N GLY A 101 -4.26 3.50 2.66
CA GLY A 101 -4.21 3.54 1.19
C GLY A 101 -4.21 2.16 0.51
N GLU A 102 -3.70 1.12 1.17
CA GLU A 102 -3.55 -0.20 0.55
C GLU A 102 -4.84 -1.04 0.62
N ARG A 103 -5.81 -0.66 -0.23
CA ARG A 103 -7.13 -1.30 -0.32
C ARG A 103 -7.27 -2.23 -1.53
N TRP A 104 -6.16 -2.50 -2.21
CA TRP A 104 -6.11 -3.29 -3.44
C TRP A 104 -6.02 -4.80 -3.19
N THR A 105 -5.92 -5.21 -1.93
CA THR A 105 -5.98 -6.62 -1.53
C THR A 105 -7.42 -7.09 -1.42
N ARG A 106 -7.71 -8.23 -2.04
CA ARG A 106 -9.01 -8.89 -1.94
C ARG A 106 -9.36 -9.20 -0.49
N GLY A 107 -10.59 -8.87 -0.10
CA GLY A 107 -11.07 -9.02 1.28
C GLY A 107 -10.84 -7.78 2.15
N VAL A 108 -9.87 -6.91 1.79
CA VAL A 108 -9.67 -5.61 2.47
C VAL A 108 -10.49 -4.52 1.80
N GLY A 109 -10.33 -4.35 0.48
CA GLY A 109 -11.11 -3.38 -0.29
C GLY A 109 -12.06 -3.99 -1.30
N GLU A 110 -12.89 -3.13 -1.89
CA GLU A 110 -13.83 -3.47 -2.94
C GLU A 110 -13.15 -3.50 -4.30
N VAL A 111 -12.46 -4.62 -4.57
CA VAL A 111 -11.66 -4.82 -5.79
C VAL A 111 -11.92 -6.17 -6.45
N LYS A 112 -11.69 -6.22 -7.77
CA LYS A 112 -11.74 -7.42 -8.61
C LYS A 112 -10.47 -8.26 -8.45
N LYS A 113 -10.39 -9.40 -9.16
CA LYS A 113 -9.21 -10.29 -9.12
C LYS A 113 -7.94 -9.60 -9.57
N ASP A 114 -8.09 -8.76 -10.57
CA ASP A 114 -6.99 -8.37 -11.42
C ASP A 114 -6.51 -6.95 -11.09
N ASP A 115 -7.26 -6.22 -10.25
CA ASP A 115 -7.00 -4.83 -9.89
C ASP A 115 -5.66 -4.64 -9.16
N ALA A 116 -5.27 -5.61 -8.32
CA ALA A 116 -3.98 -5.58 -7.64
C ALA A 116 -2.81 -5.62 -8.63
N LEU A 117 -2.87 -6.54 -9.60
CA LEU A 117 -1.85 -6.67 -10.62
C LEU A 117 -1.87 -5.47 -11.58
N ARG A 118 -3.06 -5.02 -11.99
CA ARG A 118 -3.25 -3.82 -12.79
C ARG A 118 -2.58 -2.61 -12.15
N ARG A 119 -2.80 -2.41 -10.84
CA ARG A 119 -2.16 -1.32 -10.10
C ARG A 119 -0.64 -1.46 -10.04
N LEU A 120 -0.11 -2.66 -9.81
CA LEU A 120 1.35 -2.87 -9.82
C LEU A 120 1.95 -2.44 -11.16
N VAL A 121 1.32 -2.82 -12.28
CA VAL A 121 1.78 -2.43 -13.63
C VAL A 121 1.66 -0.93 -13.85
N VAL A 122 0.53 -0.30 -13.49
CA VAL A 122 0.37 1.16 -13.61
C VAL A 122 1.46 1.90 -12.88
N GLN A 123 1.70 1.55 -11.62
CA GLN A 123 2.66 2.24 -10.77
C GLN A 123 4.11 1.95 -11.18
N MET A 124 4.39 0.79 -11.75
CA MET A 124 5.69 0.52 -12.39
C MET A 124 5.89 1.45 -13.60
N LEU A 125 4.89 1.57 -14.47
CA LEU A 125 4.94 2.44 -15.64
C LEU A 125 4.88 3.94 -15.29
N CYS A 126 4.34 4.31 -14.12
CA CYS A 126 4.47 5.66 -13.56
C CYS A 126 5.93 6.01 -13.24
N GLN A 127 6.83 5.04 -13.08
CA GLN A 127 8.25 5.30 -12.89
C GLN A 127 8.93 5.68 -14.21
N ARG A 128 8.69 4.89 -15.26
CA ARG A 128 9.22 5.10 -16.61
C ARG A 128 8.61 4.08 -17.58
N PRO A 129 8.71 4.32 -18.90
CA PRO A 129 8.42 3.29 -19.89
C PRO A 129 9.34 2.07 -19.70
N ALA A 130 8.79 0.88 -19.89
CA ALA A 130 9.48 -0.37 -19.61
C ALA A 130 9.20 -1.43 -20.68
N THR A 131 10.12 -2.38 -20.84
CA THR A 131 9.96 -3.54 -21.72
C THR A 131 9.10 -4.60 -21.03
N PHE A 132 8.55 -5.56 -21.80
CA PHE A 132 7.77 -6.66 -21.22
C PHE A 132 8.55 -7.43 -20.15
N SER A 133 9.82 -7.77 -20.44
CA SER A 133 10.70 -8.48 -19.51
C SER A 133 10.92 -7.71 -18.20
N ALA A 134 11.18 -6.41 -18.28
CA ALA A 134 11.38 -5.59 -17.08
C ALA A 134 10.10 -5.49 -16.22
N ILE A 135 8.92 -5.51 -16.85
CA ILE A 135 7.64 -5.54 -16.14
C ILE A 135 7.44 -6.91 -15.48
N ASP A 136 7.67 -8.00 -16.22
CA ASP A 136 7.52 -9.36 -15.71
C ASP A 136 8.47 -9.67 -14.54
N ASP A 137 9.73 -9.28 -14.67
CA ASP A 137 10.74 -9.36 -13.60
C ASP A 137 10.31 -8.58 -12.34
N PHE A 138 9.74 -7.38 -12.54
CA PHE A 138 9.25 -6.54 -11.43
C PHE A 138 8.02 -7.15 -10.74
N LEU A 139 7.21 -7.91 -11.47
CA LEU A 139 6.06 -8.62 -10.92
C LEU A 139 6.47 -9.89 -10.18
N GLY A 140 7.62 -10.48 -10.53
CA GLY A 140 8.14 -11.69 -9.91
C GLY A 140 7.27 -12.91 -10.22
N ARG A 141 6.79 -13.02 -11.46
CA ARG A 141 5.93 -14.11 -11.92
C ARG A 141 6.76 -15.24 -12.52
N ASP A 142 6.23 -16.45 -12.47
CA ASP A 142 6.88 -17.65 -13.03
C ASP A 142 6.44 -17.94 -14.49
N GLY A 143 6.07 -16.91 -15.28
CA GLY A 143 5.70 -17.00 -16.71
C GLY A 143 4.40 -17.77 -17.04
N SER A 144 3.70 -18.32 -16.05
CA SER A 144 2.51 -19.17 -16.25
C SER A 144 1.23 -18.41 -16.63
N GLU A 145 1.24 -17.07 -16.58
CA GLU A 145 0.07 -16.20 -16.83
C GLU A 145 0.36 -15.06 -17.84
N ASP A 146 1.22 -15.27 -18.84
CA ASP A 146 1.64 -14.21 -19.77
C ASP A 146 0.50 -13.59 -20.57
N ALA A 147 -0.45 -14.41 -21.07
CA ALA A 147 -1.62 -13.90 -21.79
C ALA A 147 -2.47 -12.92 -20.96
N PHE A 148 -2.52 -13.12 -19.65
CA PHE A 148 -3.24 -12.24 -18.74
C PHE A 148 -2.49 -10.93 -18.49
N LEU A 149 -1.15 -10.96 -18.43
CA LEU A 149 -0.36 -9.73 -18.37
C LEU A 149 -0.47 -8.94 -19.67
N GLU A 150 -0.51 -9.60 -20.84
CA GLU A 150 -0.75 -8.93 -22.12
C GLU A 150 -2.11 -8.21 -22.14
N ASP A 151 -3.17 -8.84 -21.64
CA ASP A 151 -4.49 -8.22 -21.51
C ASP A 151 -4.44 -6.98 -20.60
N ILE A 152 -3.78 -7.06 -19.44
CA ILE A 152 -3.57 -5.91 -18.55
C ILE A 152 -2.79 -4.81 -19.26
N LEU A 153 -1.67 -5.13 -19.90
CA LEU A 153 -0.82 -4.16 -20.61
C LEU A 153 -1.59 -3.46 -21.72
N SER A 154 -2.43 -4.18 -22.47
CA SER A 154 -3.29 -3.59 -23.50
C SER A 154 -4.28 -2.56 -22.91
N SER A 155 -4.72 -2.78 -21.67
CA SER A 155 -5.63 -1.87 -20.98
C SER A 155 -4.92 -0.64 -20.41
N VAL A 156 -3.68 -0.76 -19.92
CA VAL A 156 -2.99 0.33 -19.17
C VAL A 156 -1.89 1.07 -19.92
N ALA A 157 -1.38 0.50 -21.01
CA ALA A 157 -0.19 1.02 -21.68
C ALA A 157 -0.37 1.20 -23.19
N ASN A 158 0.38 2.15 -23.75
CA ASN A 158 0.61 2.30 -25.17
C ASN A 158 1.87 1.51 -25.55
N PHE A 159 1.73 0.59 -26.51
CA PHE A 159 2.85 -0.16 -27.05
C PHE A 159 3.58 0.65 -28.12
N GLN A 160 4.88 0.81 -27.97
CA GLN A 160 5.75 1.46 -28.94
C GLN A 160 6.72 0.43 -29.51
N GLU A 161 6.50 0.09 -30.78
CA GLU A 161 7.38 -0.81 -31.52
C GLU A 161 8.68 -0.08 -31.89
N SER A 162 9.80 -0.76 -31.66
CA SER A 162 11.12 -0.21 -31.97
C SER A 162 11.47 -0.47 -33.43
N ALA A 163 11.73 0.60 -34.19
CA ALA A 163 12.07 0.53 -35.61
C ALA A 163 13.44 -0.10 -35.92
N SER A 164 14.28 -0.36 -34.92
CA SER A 164 15.68 -0.77 -35.14
C SER A 164 16.22 -1.69 -34.04
N SER A 165 15.91 -2.99 -34.06
CA SER A 165 16.52 -4.04 -33.18
C SER A 165 16.55 -3.78 -31.65
N ARG A 166 15.99 -2.68 -31.15
CA ARG A 166 15.82 -2.42 -29.72
C ARG A 166 14.54 -3.08 -29.25
N GLU A 167 14.49 -3.42 -27.98
CA GLU A 167 13.30 -3.98 -27.34
C GLU A 167 12.13 -3.00 -27.41
N SER A 168 10.94 -3.51 -27.72
CA SER A 168 9.69 -2.74 -27.72
C SER A 168 9.31 -2.33 -26.30
N ILE A 169 8.78 -1.11 -26.13
CA ILE A 169 8.50 -0.52 -24.82
C ILE A 169 7.01 -0.23 -24.63
N PHE A 170 6.58 -0.29 -23.37
CA PHE A 170 5.25 0.10 -22.91
C PHE A 170 5.35 1.42 -22.16
N SER A 171 4.55 2.40 -22.53
CA SER A 171 4.38 3.67 -21.81
C SER A 171 2.98 3.77 -21.22
N LEU A 172 2.84 4.36 -20.03
CA LEU A 172 1.53 4.51 -19.39
C LEU A 172 0.60 5.37 -20.25
N LYS A 173 -0.68 4.99 -20.34
CA LYS A 173 -1.71 5.83 -20.96
C LYS A 173 -1.96 7.10 -20.15
N SER A 174 -2.21 8.22 -20.82
CA SER A 174 -2.37 9.55 -20.20
C SER A 174 -3.53 9.60 -19.20
N GLU A 175 -4.62 8.91 -19.49
CA GLU A 175 -5.82 8.83 -18.66
C GLU A 175 -5.57 8.12 -17.31
N LEU A 176 -4.48 7.36 -17.19
CA LEU A 176 -4.08 6.68 -15.96
C LEU A 176 -3.03 7.45 -15.16
N LEU A 177 -2.57 8.61 -15.64
CA LEU A 177 -1.69 9.48 -14.86
C LEU A 177 -2.29 9.81 -13.48
N PRO A 178 -3.58 10.17 -13.34
CA PRO A 178 -4.17 10.45 -12.01
C PRO A 178 -4.06 9.30 -10.99
N GLU A 179 -3.77 8.06 -11.42
CA GLU A 179 -3.60 6.93 -10.50
C GLU A 179 -2.22 6.90 -9.80
N TYR A 180 -1.24 7.71 -10.23
CA TYR A 180 0.10 7.75 -9.63
C TYR A 180 0.05 7.98 -8.11
N ASN A 181 0.71 7.11 -7.35
CA ASN A 181 0.85 7.26 -5.91
C ASN A 181 2.33 7.46 -5.55
N LYS A 182 2.71 8.69 -5.19
CA LYS A 182 4.07 9.03 -4.78
C LYS A 182 4.60 8.19 -3.61
N PHE A 183 3.72 7.81 -2.68
CA PHE A 183 4.04 7.06 -1.47
C PHE A 183 3.65 5.59 -1.57
N ASN A 184 3.69 5.02 -2.78
CA ASN A 184 3.39 3.62 -2.99
C ASN A 184 4.32 2.70 -2.17
N TRP A 185 3.75 1.69 -1.53
CA TRP A 185 4.43 0.88 -0.52
C TRP A 185 5.63 0.07 -1.04
N PHE A 186 5.64 -0.31 -2.32
CA PHE A 186 6.77 -1.04 -2.92
C PHE A 186 7.81 -0.12 -3.56
N TYR A 187 7.61 1.20 -3.55
CA TYR A 187 8.63 2.11 -4.05
C TYR A 187 9.83 2.13 -3.09
N THR A 188 10.97 1.66 -3.61
CA THR A 188 12.25 1.97 -2.98
C THR A 188 12.52 3.48 -3.04
N LYS A 189 13.44 3.99 -2.22
CA LYS A 189 13.83 5.41 -2.27
C LYS A 189 14.24 5.86 -3.68
N LYS A 190 14.92 4.98 -4.42
CA LYS A 190 15.29 5.22 -5.81
C LYS A 190 14.06 5.25 -6.72
N MET A 191 13.15 4.27 -6.61
CA MET A 191 11.92 4.26 -7.41
C MET A 191 11.03 5.47 -7.13
N SER A 192 10.91 5.89 -5.88
CA SER A 192 10.16 7.09 -5.49
C SER A 192 10.77 8.35 -6.10
N PHE A 193 12.11 8.47 -6.07
CA PHE A 193 12.81 9.57 -6.74
C PHE A 193 12.61 9.55 -8.26
N ASP A 194 12.91 8.41 -8.91
CA ASP A 194 12.83 8.25 -10.37
C ASP A 194 11.41 8.50 -10.89
N SER A 195 10.40 7.95 -10.19
CA SER A 195 8.99 8.15 -10.55
C SER A 195 8.55 9.60 -10.36
N TYR A 196 8.97 10.25 -9.28
CA TYR A 196 8.64 11.64 -9.06
C TYR A 196 9.28 12.57 -10.11
N GLU A 197 10.53 12.33 -10.48
CA GLU A 197 11.20 13.07 -11.57
C GLU A 197 10.45 12.88 -12.89
N TYR A 198 10.16 11.62 -13.26
CA TYR A 198 9.45 11.32 -14.51
C TYR A 198 8.04 11.91 -14.53
N GLN A 199 7.28 11.80 -13.44
CA GLN A 199 5.93 12.36 -13.35
C GLN A 199 5.92 13.89 -13.46
N GLN A 200 6.91 14.59 -12.90
CA GLN A 200 7.01 16.05 -13.08
C GLN A 200 7.17 16.42 -14.56
N THR A 201 7.98 15.69 -15.32
CA THR A 201 8.16 15.97 -16.75
C THR A 201 6.86 15.82 -17.54
N LEU A 202 6.05 14.81 -17.22
CA LEU A 202 4.77 14.56 -17.90
C LEU A 202 3.68 15.58 -17.53
N ARG A 203 3.84 16.25 -16.38
CA ARG A 203 2.77 17.05 -15.77
C ARG A 203 3.07 18.55 -15.69
N THR A 204 4.20 18.99 -16.26
CA THR A 204 4.67 20.38 -16.15
C THR A 204 3.62 21.37 -16.66
N ASP A 205 2.96 21.06 -17.78
CA ASP A 205 1.95 21.92 -18.43
C ASP A 205 0.50 21.46 -18.18
N GLN A 206 0.27 20.68 -17.13
CA GLN A 206 -1.04 20.13 -16.78
C GLN A 206 -1.72 20.97 -15.68
N PRO A 207 -3.06 20.88 -15.51
CA PRO A 207 -3.75 21.58 -14.42
C PRO A 207 -3.24 21.16 -13.05
N LEU A 208 -3.52 21.98 -12.02
CA LEU A 208 -3.06 21.78 -10.65
C LEU A 208 -3.36 20.36 -10.13
N ASP A 209 -4.55 19.84 -10.39
CA ASP A 209 -4.98 18.49 -9.97
C ASP A 209 -4.11 17.36 -10.53
N MET A 210 -3.41 17.61 -11.65
CA MET A 210 -2.44 16.68 -12.18
C MET A 210 -1.02 17.06 -11.71
N GLN A 211 -0.62 18.33 -11.82
CA GLN A 211 0.73 18.81 -11.50
C GLN A 211 1.14 18.53 -10.05
N ALA A 212 0.20 18.65 -9.10
CA ALA A 212 0.41 18.46 -7.68
C ALA A 212 0.71 17.00 -7.26
N CYS A 213 0.50 16.03 -8.16
CA CYS A 213 0.60 14.60 -7.87
C CYS A 213 -0.16 14.21 -6.57
N PRO A 214 -1.46 14.54 -6.47
CA PRO A 214 -2.23 14.30 -5.25
C PRO A 214 -2.40 12.81 -4.94
N PRO A 215 -2.81 12.46 -3.70
CA PRO A 215 -3.17 11.07 -3.39
C PRO A 215 -4.27 10.57 -4.34
N PRO A 216 -4.07 9.42 -5.02
CA PRO A 216 -5.10 8.88 -5.88
C PRO A 216 -6.27 8.36 -5.06
N MET A 217 -7.44 8.34 -5.68
CA MET A 217 -8.66 7.84 -5.09
C MET A 217 -8.57 6.32 -4.85
N ALA A 218 -8.45 5.88 -3.59
CA ALA A 218 -8.34 4.45 -3.25
C ALA A 218 -9.71 3.74 -3.36
N PRO A 219 -9.78 2.43 -3.59
CA PRO A 219 -11.03 1.66 -3.52
C PRO A 219 -11.76 1.85 -2.19
N LYS A 220 -13.05 1.51 -2.11
CA LYS A 220 -13.74 1.47 -0.81
C LYS A 220 -13.18 0.34 0.04
N PHE A 221 -13.18 0.50 1.36
CA PHE A 221 -12.96 -0.62 2.27
C PHE A 221 -14.16 -1.55 2.24
N LYS A 222 -13.92 -2.84 2.47
CA LYS A 222 -14.98 -3.79 2.83
C LYS A 222 -15.53 -3.44 4.23
N PRO A 223 -16.79 -3.81 4.55
CA PRO A 223 -17.43 -3.47 5.82
C PRO A 223 -16.58 -3.76 7.07
N ALA A 224 -15.87 -4.88 7.08
CA ALA A 224 -14.99 -5.26 8.19
C ALA A 224 -13.83 -4.27 8.47
N PHE A 225 -13.46 -3.44 7.49
CA PHE A 225 -12.32 -2.52 7.57
C PHE A 225 -12.72 -1.04 7.58
N VAL A 226 -14.01 -0.71 7.45
CA VAL A 226 -14.50 0.69 7.36
C VAL A 226 -14.09 1.51 8.59
N ASN A 227 -14.03 0.88 9.77
CA ASN A 227 -13.59 1.52 11.01
C ASN A 227 -12.18 2.13 10.93
N LEU A 228 -11.30 1.67 10.03
CA LEU A 228 -9.99 2.30 9.80
C LEU A 228 -10.10 3.76 9.35
N LEU A 229 -11.19 4.14 8.68
CA LEU A 229 -11.41 5.51 8.21
C LEU A 229 -11.57 6.51 9.38
N SER A 230 -11.94 6.04 10.58
CA SER A 230 -11.99 6.87 11.79
C SER A 230 -10.62 7.44 12.17
N ILE A 231 -9.52 6.84 11.71
CA ILE A 231 -8.15 7.35 11.90
C ILE A 231 -7.99 8.75 11.32
N TYR A 232 -8.62 9.06 10.18
CA TYR A 232 -8.49 10.38 9.56
C TYR A 232 -8.98 11.49 10.49
N ALA A 233 -10.12 11.27 11.14
CA ALA A 233 -10.80 12.28 11.95
C ALA A 233 -10.48 12.17 13.45
N SER A 234 -9.60 11.28 13.88
CA SER A 234 -9.28 11.12 15.30
C SER A 234 -8.54 12.35 15.87
N ASP A 235 -8.76 12.67 17.15
CA ASP A 235 -8.12 13.83 17.80
C ASP A 235 -6.58 13.73 17.72
N THR A 236 -6.04 12.53 17.92
CA THR A 236 -4.60 12.27 17.82
C THR A 236 -4.07 12.54 16.41
N MET A 237 -4.80 12.14 15.36
CA MET A 237 -4.40 12.41 13.98
C MET A 237 -4.38 13.91 13.71
N ILE A 238 -5.44 14.64 14.08
CA ILE A 238 -5.52 16.10 13.89
C ILE A 238 -4.39 16.81 14.64
N LEU A 239 -4.11 16.43 15.88
CA LEU A 239 -3.02 17.00 16.68
C LEU A 239 -1.64 16.73 16.06
N ILE A 240 -1.40 15.52 15.54
CA ILE A 240 -0.14 15.18 14.85
C ILE A 240 0.03 16.04 13.59
N LEU A 241 -1.01 16.17 12.77
CA LEU A 241 -0.99 17.00 11.56
C LEU A 241 -0.72 18.47 11.92
N GLN A 242 -1.42 19.03 12.90
CA GLN A 242 -1.19 20.40 13.39
C GLN A 242 0.24 20.58 13.93
N LEU A 243 0.76 19.63 14.70
CA LEU A 243 2.12 19.70 15.23
C LEU A 243 3.17 19.79 14.12
N ILE A 244 3.00 19.03 13.03
CA ILE A 244 3.91 19.05 11.88
C ILE A 244 3.84 20.40 11.15
N LEU A 245 2.63 20.90 10.87
CA LEU A 245 2.45 22.19 10.21
C LEU A 245 2.99 23.34 11.08
N ARG A 246 2.74 23.31 12.39
CA ARG A 246 3.28 24.27 13.36
C ARG A 246 4.79 24.30 13.34
N ARG A 247 5.43 23.13 13.33
CA ARG A 247 6.90 23.02 13.27
C ARG A 247 7.46 23.68 12.02
N LYS A 248 6.80 23.52 10.86
CA LYS A 248 7.20 24.21 9.64
C LYS A 248 7.00 25.73 9.75
N LEU A 249 5.81 26.18 10.16
CA LEU A 249 5.46 27.60 10.31
C LEU A 249 6.43 28.35 11.23
N LEU A 250 6.83 27.73 12.34
CA LEU A 250 7.72 28.33 13.33
C LEU A 250 9.21 27.98 13.10
N SER A 251 9.52 27.24 12.03
CA SER A 251 10.88 26.74 11.74
C SER A 251 11.54 26.08 12.97
N LEU A 252 10.80 25.16 13.61
CA LEU A 252 11.25 24.45 14.81
C LEU A 252 12.29 23.37 14.46
N PRO A 253 13.18 22.99 15.39
CA PRO A 253 14.29 22.07 15.11
C PRO A 253 13.90 20.70 14.53
N LEU A 254 12.70 20.20 14.83
CA LEU A 254 12.20 18.91 14.38
C LEU A 254 11.32 18.97 13.13
N HIS A 255 11.28 20.09 12.39
CA HIS A 255 10.57 20.14 11.11
C HIS A 255 11.36 19.43 9.99
N SER A 256 10.63 18.90 9.01
CA SER A 256 11.21 18.43 7.74
C SER A 256 10.19 18.48 6.62
N ASP A 257 10.69 18.62 5.39
CA ASP A 257 9.85 18.60 4.20
C ASP A 257 9.23 17.21 3.97
N GLY A 258 9.93 16.12 4.34
CA GLY A 258 9.41 14.75 4.22
C GLY A 258 8.26 14.44 5.17
N GLN A 259 8.25 15.02 6.39
CA GLN A 259 7.10 14.94 7.29
C GLN A 259 5.94 15.80 6.80
N LEU A 260 6.24 17.03 6.36
CA LEU A 260 5.23 17.96 5.88
C LEU A 260 4.49 17.42 4.65
N GLU A 261 5.24 16.87 3.68
CA GLU A 261 4.66 16.30 2.48
C GLU A 261 3.74 15.10 2.79
N ARG A 262 4.14 14.20 3.70
CA ARG A 262 3.31 13.07 4.13
C ARG A 262 2.08 13.51 4.93
N ALA A 263 2.22 14.55 5.75
CA ALA A 263 1.08 15.13 6.47
C ALA A 263 0.06 15.69 5.49
N ILE A 264 0.48 16.49 4.51
CA ILE A 264 -0.43 17.03 3.48
C ILE A 264 -1.02 15.91 2.62
N PHE A 265 -0.25 14.86 2.32
CA PHE A 265 -0.75 13.69 1.60
C PHE A 265 -1.84 12.94 2.39
N LEU A 266 -1.65 12.74 3.70
CA LEU A 266 -2.68 12.16 4.57
C LEU A 266 -3.95 13.02 4.65
N ILE A 267 -3.79 14.34 4.73
CA ILE A 267 -4.91 15.30 4.63
C ILE A 267 -5.65 15.09 3.30
N GLY A 268 -4.91 14.99 2.20
CA GLY A 268 -5.48 14.73 0.87
C GLY A 268 -6.24 13.40 0.78
N MET A 269 -5.72 12.34 1.38
CA MET A 269 -6.43 11.04 1.44
C MET A 269 -7.73 11.15 2.24
N ALA A 270 -7.69 11.83 3.40
CA ALA A 270 -8.87 12.07 4.24
C ALA A 270 -9.96 12.83 3.47
N LEU A 271 -9.55 13.88 2.76
CA LEU A 271 -10.44 14.70 1.94
C LEU A 271 -11.04 13.90 0.77
N ASN A 272 -10.28 13.01 0.14
CA ASN A 272 -10.81 12.18 -0.94
C ASN A 272 -11.89 11.20 -0.46
N ASP A 273 -11.68 10.54 0.68
CA ASP A 273 -12.70 9.65 1.23
C ASP A 273 -13.92 10.42 1.77
N GLU A 274 -13.72 11.57 2.42
CA GLU A 274 -14.83 12.42 2.87
C GLU A 274 -15.62 12.99 1.69
N PHE A 275 -14.94 13.41 0.61
CA PHE A 275 -15.58 13.86 -0.61
C PHE A 275 -16.47 12.76 -1.20
N ARG A 276 -15.95 11.54 -1.35
CA ARG A 276 -16.72 10.39 -1.83
C ARG A 276 -17.96 10.14 -0.97
N GLN A 277 -17.81 10.19 0.35
CA GLN A 277 -18.93 10.06 1.29
C GLN A 277 -20.02 11.08 1.00
N TRP A 278 -19.67 12.35 0.78
CA TRP A 278 -20.65 13.41 0.52
C TRP A 278 -21.22 13.38 -0.90
N GLN A 279 -20.50 12.87 -1.89
CA GLN A 279 -21.04 12.62 -3.22
C GLN A 279 -22.18 11.60 -3.16
N GLU A 280 -21.93 10.49 -2.45
CA GLU A 280 -22.87 9.37 -2.29
C GLU A 280 -23.95 9.62 -1.22
N TYR A 281 -23.80 10.69 -0.43
CA TYR A 281 -24.74 11.02 0.63
C TYR A 281 -26.15 11.24 0.09
N ARG A 282 -27.10 10.53 0.72
CA ARG A 282 -28.53 10.77 0.60
C ARG A 282 -29.10 11.17 1.97
N PRO A 283 -30.08 12.08 2.04
CA PRO A 283 -30.80 12.35 3.26
C PRO A 283 -31.46 11.06 3.77
N PRO A 284 -31.33 10.73 5.07
CA PRO A 284 -31.98 9.55 5.64
C PRO A 284 -33.50 9.65 5.51
N SER A 285 -34.14 8.54 5.18
CA SER A 285 -35.62 8.47 5.13
C SER A 285 -36.20 8.51 6.54
N GLU A 286 -37.46 8.93 6.70
CA GLU A 286 -38.13 8.93 8.01
C GLU A 286 -38.05 7.53 8.67
N GLY A 287 -37.37 7.45 9.82
CA GLY A 287 -37.19 6.20 10.57
C GLY A 287 -35.90 5.41 10.26
N GLU A 288 -35.06 5.85 9.33
CA GLU A 288 -33.76 5.22 9.04
C GLU A 288 -32.73 5.60 10.12
N GLN A 289 -32.28 4.63 10.93
CA GLN A 289 -31.18 4.86 11.86
C GLN A 289 -29.87 4.95 11.08
N VAL A 290 -29.28 6.15 11.05
CA VAL A 290 -27.95 6.36 10.48
C VAL A 290 -26.93 5.93 11.52
N ASP A 291 -26.17 4.88 11.20
CA ASP A 291 -24.99 4.51 11.99
C ASP A 291 -23.90 5.56 11.80
N SER A 292 -23.81 6.49 12.75
CA SER A 292 -22.85 7.58 12.77
C SER A 292 -21.40 7.12 13.04
N THR A 293 -21.19 5.85 13.41
CA THR A 293 -19.86 5.35 13.81
C THR A 293 -18.86 5.29 12.65
N ASN A 294 -19.34 5.25 11.40
CA ASN A 294 -18.52 5.13 10.21
C ASN A 294 -18.41 6.43 9.39
N GLN A 295 -18.92 7.54 9.91
CA GLN A 295 -18.88 8.82 9.21
C GLN A 295 -17.50 9.48 9.32
N ILE A 296 -16.93 9.85 8.19
CA ILE A 296 -15.72 10.66 8.10
C ILE A 296 -16.11 12.12 8.30
N ASN A 297 -15.69 12.70 9.42
CA ASN A 297 -15.91 14.10 9.77
C ASN A 297 -14.55 14.84 9.87
N PHE A 298 -13.67 14.61 8.90
CA PHE A 298 -12.31 15.15 8.93
C PHE A 298 -12.32 16.67 8.81
N THR A 299 -13.07 17.24 7.86
CA THR A 299 -13.17 18.70 7.67
C THR A 299 -13.73 19.41 8.91
N ASP A 300 -14.71 18.83 9.59
CA ASP A 300 -15.28 19.39 10.82
C ASP A 300 -14.23 19.44 11.94
N ASN A 301 -13.54 18.32 12.20
CA ASN A 301 -12.53 18.23 13.25
C ASN A 301 -11.29 19.10 12.94
N ALA A 302 -10.92 19.20 11.66
CA ALA A 302 -9.84 20.05 11.18
C ALA A 302 -10.14 21.55 11.35
N LEU A 303 -11.41 21.96 11.38
CA LEU A 303 -11.85 23.33 11.63
C LEU A 303 -12.09 23.64 13.11
N SER A 304 -12.61 22.68 13.88
CA SER A 304 -12.96 22.87 15.29
C SER A 304 -11.74 22.86 16.22
N THR A 305 -10.76 22.03 15.91
CA THR A 305 -9.55 21.89 16.74
C THR A 305 -8.52 22.93 16.34
N THR A 306 -7.97 23.66 17.31
CA THR A 306 -6.99 24.74 17.05
C THR A 306 -5.69 24.52 17.80
N MET A 307 -4.58 24.91 17.18
CA MET A 307 -3.24 24.95 17.76
C MET A 307 -2.66 26.35 17.51
N ASP A 308 -2.16 27.01 18.56
CA ASP A 308 -1.72 28.40 18.52
C ASP A 308 -2.77 29.37 17.92
N GLY A 309 -4.06 29.11 18.17
CA GLY A 309 -5.17 29.91 17.68
C GLY A 309 -5.49 29.74 16.19
N MET A 310 -4.89 28.75 15.52
CA MET A 310 -5.16 28.43 14.12
C MET A 310 -5.70 27.01 13.98
N ASN A 311 -6.69 26.83 13.10
CA ASN A 311 -7.15 25.51 12.69
C ASN A 311 -6.27 24.94 11.54
N LEU A 312 -6.48 23.68 11.17
CA LEU A 312 -5.60 23.01 10.21
C LEU A 312 -5.62 23.69 8.82
N LEU A 313 -6.78 24.17 8.37
CA LEU A 313 -6.91 24.88 7.09
C LEU A 313 -6.13 26.19 7.10
N GLN A 314 -6.26 27.00 8.16
CA GLN A 314 -5.53 28.26 8.31
C GLN A 314 -4.01 28.06 8.36
N MET A 315 -3.56 26.97 9.00
CA MET A 315 -2.14 26.62 9.02
C MET A 315 -1.62 26.24 7.63
N MET A 316 -2.42 25.49 6.85
CA MET A 316 -2.08 25.18 5.46
C MET A 316 -2.03 26.44 4.60
N GLU A 317 -3.01 27.33 4.69
CA GLU A 317 -3.06 28.58 3.92
C GLU A 317 -1.86 29.49 4.20
N LYS A 318 -1.40 29.55 5.46
CA LYS A 318 -0.20 30.31 5.84
C LYS A 318 1.11 29.72 5.32
N LEU A 319 1.16 28.43 4.99
CA LEU A 319 2.38 27.78 4.48
C LEU A 319 2.56 27.96 2.97
N VAL A 320 1.53 28.43 2.26
CA VAL A 320 1.58 28.62 0.80
C VAL A 320 2.66 29.64 0.44
N GLY A 321 3.58 29.26 -0.44
CA GLY A 321 4.72 30.07 -0.86
C GLY A 321 5.97 29.95 0.04
N ASP A 322 5.85 29.42 1.26
CA ASP A 322 6.95 29.28 2.24
C ASP A 322 7.56 27.86 2.25
N VAL A 323 7.17 27.01 1.30
CA VAL A 323 7.60 25.61 1.17
C VAL A 323 8.24 25.38 -0.20
N ILE A 324 8.93 24.25 -0.37
CA ILE A 324 9.50 23.90 -1.67
C ILE A 324 8.40 23.75 -2.74
N PRO A 325 8.68 24.03 -4.03
CA PRO A 325 7.65 24.11 -5.07
C PRO A 325 6.76 22.86 -5.18
N SER A 326 7.32 21.67 -5.00
CA SER A 326 6.58 20.41 -5.05
C SER A 326 5.53 20.29 -3.95
N ILE A 327 5.89 20.69 -2.72
CA ILE A 327 4.99 20.69 -1.57
C ILE A 327 3.98 21.82 -1.71
N ASP A 328 4.36 22.96 -2.28
CA ASP A 328 3.46 24.09 -2.50
C ASP A 328 2.31 23.74 -3.44
N LEU A 329 2.59 22.98 -4.50
CA LEU A 329 1.55 22.46 -5.41
C LEU A 329 0.60 21.51 -4.69
N LEU A 330 1.13 20.54 -3.93
CA LEU A 330 0.32 19.60 -3.15
C LEU A 330 -0.51 20.31 -2.07
N LEU A 331 0.05 21.33 -1.44
CA LEU A 331 -0.61 22.16 -0.44
C LEU A 331 -1.78 22.96 -1.03
N LYS A 332 -1.55 23.63 -2.18
CA LYS A 332 -2.60 24.33 -2.93
C LYS A 332 -3.73 23.40 -3.34
N TRP A 333 -3.39 22.20 -3.83
CA TRP A 333 -4.37 21.16 -4.16
C TRP A 333 -5.17 20.74 -2.92
N ALA A 334 -4.51 20.44 -1.80
CA ALA A 334 -5.19 20.02 -0.57
C ALA A 334 -6.13 21.12 -0.02
N ILE A 335 -5.73 22.39 -0.08
CA ILE A 335 -6.58 23.52 0.31
C ILE A 335 -7.81 23.64 -0.61
N ALA A 336 -7.63 23.56 -1.93
CA ALA A 336 -8.73 23.61 -2.90
C ALA A 336 -9.71 22.45 -2.66
N ARG A 337 -9.18 21.23 -2.48
CA ARG A 337 -9.95 20.04 -2.16
C ARG A 337 -10.72 20.19 -0.86
N PHE A 338 -10.09 20.73 0.19
CA PHE A 338 -10.73 20.98 1.48
C PHE A 338 -11.96 21.88 1.33
N LYS A 339 -11.81 23.00 0.62
CA LYS A 339 -12.90 23.96 0.36
C LYS A 339 -14.03 23.31 -0.43
N ALA A 340 -13.70 22.49 -1.44
CA ALA A 340 -14.69 21.73 -2.21
C ALA A 340 -15.48 20.73 -1.34
N VAL A 341 -14.82 19.97 -0.46
CA VAL A 341 -15.51 19.04 0.46
C VAL A 341 -16.43 19.79 1.42
N ASP A 342 -15.94 20.88 2.03
CA ASP A 342 -16.73 21.68 2.96
C ASP A 342 -17.97 22.31 2.28
N ALA A 343 -17.81 22.81 1.06
CA ALA A 343 -18.91 23.33 0.25
C ALA A 343 -19.92 22.23 -0.12
N LEU A 344 -19.46 21.07 -0.60
CA LEU A 344 -20.32 19.94 -0.95
C LEU A 344 -21.12 19.42 0.25
N LYS A 345 -20.47 19.32 1.42
CA LYS A 345 -21.12 18.94 2.69
C LYS A 345 -22.22 19.92 3.06
N LYS A 346 -21.96 21.23 3.02
CA LYS A 346 -22.95 22.27 3.29
C LYS A 346 -24.11 22.23 2.30
N PHE A 347 -23.83 22.04 1.02
CA PHE A 347 -24.83 21.86 -0.04
C PHE A 347 -25.77 20.68 0.27
N LYS A 348 -25.20 19.50 0.54
CA LYS A 348 -25.96 18.26 0.79
C LYS A 348 -26.76 18.28 2.09
N LYS A 349 -26.25 18.94 3.15
CA LYS A 349 -26.95 19.07 4.45
C LYS A 349 -28.01 20.17 4.48
N GLU A 350 -27.71 21.33 3.90
CA GLU A 350 -28.51 22.55 4.09
C GLU A 350 -29.35 22.93 2.86
N GLY A 351 -29.19 22.25 1.71
CA GLY A 351 -29.96 22.51 0.49
C GLY A 351 -29.70 23.88 -0.15
N LYS A 352 -28.57 24.53 0.16
CA LYS A 352 -28.15 25.81 -0.44
C LYS A 352 -27.79 25.61 -1.92
N HIS A 353 -27.80 26.66 -2.73
CA HIS A 353 -27.29 26.61 -4.12
C HIS A 353 -25.76 26.45 -4.08
N LEU A 354 -25.18 25.57 -4.91
CA LEU A 354 -23.73 25.52 -5.11
C LEU A 354 -23.29 26.86 -5.71
N ASP A 355 -22.33 27.54 -5.09
CA ASP A 355 -21.66 28.67 -5.73
C ASP A 355 -20.96 28.16 -7.01
N GLU A 356 -21.16 28.86 -8.14
CA GLU A 356 -20.63 28.47 -9.47
C GLU A 356 -19.11 28.23 -9.47
N GLU A 357 -18.38 28.79 -8.50
CA GLU A 357 -16.92 28.68 -8.33
C GLU A 357 -16.43 27.25 -8.02
N TYR A 358 -17.25 26.41 -7.37
CA TYR A 358 -16.85 25.06 -6.93
C TYR A 358 -17.58 23.92 -7.65
N ALA A 359 -18.52 24.23 -8.54
CA ALA A 359 -19.26 23.24 -9.32
C ALA A 359 -18.33 22.39 -10.20
N PHE A 360 -17.27 22.98 -10.77
CA PHE A 360 -16.30 22.27 -11.61
C PHE A 360 -15.46 21.23 -10.84
N LEU A 361 -15.20 21.46 -9.54
CA LEU A 361 -14.45 20.53 -8.68
C LEU A 361 -15.28 19.31 -8.24
N ILE A 362 -16.58 19.33 -8.53
CA ILE A 362 -17.52 18.24 -8.24
C ILE A 362 -17.67 17.32 -9.46
N GLU A 363 -17.44 17.84 -10.68
CA GLU A 363 -17.54 17.09 -11.94
C GLU A 363 -16.29 16.28 -12.31
N GLU A 364 -15.10 16.64 -11.82
CA GLU A 364 -13.89 15.85 -12.12
C GLU A 364 -13.68 14.70 -11.12
N GLN A 365 -14.19 13.52 -11.51
CA GLN A 365 -13.51 12.22 -11.51
C GLN A 365 -14.58 11.13 -11.69
N TYR A 366 -14.39 10.29 -12.71
CA TYR A 366 -15.24 9.17 -13.18
C TYR A 366 -16.28 9.55 -14.25
N PRO A 367 -16.09 9.09 -15.51
CA PRO A 367 -17.10 9.21 -16.56
C PRO A 367 -18.40 8.51 -16.14
N ASP A 368 -19.52 9.22 -16.28
CA ASP A 368 -20.86 8.66 -16.14
C ASP A 368 -21.10 7.64 -17.27
N GLU A 369 -21.15 6.34 -16.94
CA GLU A 369 -21.63 5.30 -17.85
C GLU A 369 -23.15 5.41 -18.00
N SER A 370 -23.62 6.46 -18.70
CA SER A 370 -25.01 6.52 -19.12
C SER A 370 -25.22 7.45 -20.33
N SER A 371 -24.75 7.00 -21.50
CA SER A 371 -25.22 7.52 -22.80
C SER A 371 -25.38 6.38 -23.82
N PRO A 372 -26.60 6.08 -24.32
CA PRO A 372 -26.87 4.89 -25.13
C PRO A 372 -26.35 4.90 -26.58
N ASP A 373 -25.66 5.94 -27.05
CA ASP A 373 -25.45 6.14 -28.51
C ASP A 373 -24.05 5.79 -29.05
N GLU A 374 -23.06 5.45 -28.22
CA GLU A 374 -21.72 5.00 -28.70
C GLU A 374 -21.55 3.47 -28.82
N VAL A 375 -22.53 2.68 -28.36
CA VAL A 375 -22.41 1.22 -28.25
C VAL A 375 -22.37 0.51 -29.62
N THR A 376 -22.99 1.08 -30.65
CA THR A 376 -23.16 0.41 -31.95
C THR A 376 -21.91 0.45 -32.83
N LYS A 377 -21.04 1.46 -32.69
CA LYS A 377 -19.78 1.56 -33.48
C LYS A 377 -18.60 0.81 -32.84
N GLU A 378 -18.55 0.72 -31.52
CA GLU A 378 -17.48 -0.01 -30.82
C GLU A 378 -17.69 -1.53 -30.89
N GLU A 379 -18.94 -2.01 -30.95
CA GLU A 379 -19.23 -3.44 -31.06
C GLU A 379 -18.83 -4.03 -32.42
N GLU A 380 -18.92 -3.26 -33.51
CA GLU A 380 -18.41 -3.66 -34.83
C GLU A 380 -16.88 -3.68 -34.90
N ARG A 381 -16.20 -2.70 -34.28
CA ARG A 381 -14.72 -2.69 -34.17
C ARG A 381 -14.20 -3.82 -33.29
N ARG A 382 -14.92 -4.17 -32.20
CA ARG A 382 -14.62 -5.30 -31.32
C ARG A 382 -14.80 -6.65 -32.03
N LYS A 383 -15.83 -6.81 -32.88
CA LYS A 383 -16.01 -7.99 -33.73
C LYS A 383 -14.92 -8.14 -34.80
N GLN A 384 -14.45 -7.04 -35.39
CA GLN A 384 -13.35 -7.03 -36.37
C GLN A 384 -12.01 -7.42 -35.71
N ARG A 385 -11.73 -6.90 -34.50
CA ARG A 385 -10.52 -7.20 -33.71
C ARG A 385 -10.51 -8.66 -33.21
N HIS A 386 -11.65 -9.19 -32.79
CA HIS A 386 -11.80 -10.59 -32.37
C HIS A 386 -11.52 -11.58 -33.52
N LYS A 387 -11.97 -11.30 -34.75
CA LYS A 387 -11.68 -12.14 -35.93
C LYS A 387 -10.20 -12.16 -36.31
N ASN A 388 -9.50 -11.04 -36.21
CA ASN A 388 -8.06 -10.98 -36.51
C ASN A 388 -7.22 -11.66 -35.42
N ALA A 389 -7.59 -11.51 -34.13
CA ALA A 389 -6.96 -12.21 -33.01
C ALA A 389 -7.15 -13.74 -33.09
N MET A 390 -8.33 -14.22 -33.52
CA MET A 390 -8.57 -15.65 -33.72
C MET A 390 -7.71 -16.26 -34.83
N ARG A 391 -7.50 -15.55 -35.96
CA ARG A 391 -6.57 -16.00 -37.01
C ARG A 391 -5.13 -16.06 -36.53
N HIS A 392 -4.69 -15.09 -35.75
CA HIS A 392 -3.33 -15.08 -35.18
C HIS A 392 -3.14 -16.22 -34.15
N ARG A 393 -4.16 -16.48 -33.30
CA ARG A 393 -4.18 -17.60 -32.35
C ARG A 393 -4.22 -18.96 -33.04
N GLN A 394 -4.93 -19.11 -34.16
CA GLN A 394 -4.95 -20.36 -34.95
C GLN A 394 -3.57 -20.67 -35.55
N ASN A 395 -2.91 -19.66 -36.12
CA ASN A 395 -1.57 -19.83 -36.67
C ASN A 395 -0.54 -20.13 -35.57
N ALA A 396 -0.61 -19.48 -34.41
CA ALA A 396 0.28 -19.73 -33.29
C ALA A 396 0.08 -21.13 -32.63
N MET A 397 -1.16 -21.61 -32.51
CA MET A 397 -1.45 -22.97 -32.01
C MET A 397 -0.91 -24.06 -32.94
N LEU A 398 -0.92 -23.85 -34.26
CA LEU A 398 -0.32 -24.78 -35.22
C LEU A 398 1.20 -24.85 -35.05
N THR A 399 1.86 -23.74 -34.78
CA THR A 399 3.32 -23.69 -34.52
C THR A 399 3.67 -24.32 -33.18
N MET A 400 2.90 -24.03 -32.11
CA MET A 400 3.13 -24.60 -30.77
C MET A 400 2.86 -26.11 -30.70
N LYS A 401 1.84 -26.62 -31.41
CA LYS A 401 1.55 -28.06 -31.45
C LYS A 401 2.68 -28.86 -32.12
N ASN A 402 3.29 -28.30 -33.16
CA ASN A 402 4.43 -28.93 -33.84
C ASN A 402 5.70 -28.92 -32.99
N LEU A 403 5.93 -27.87 -32.18
CA LEU A 403 7.06 -27.77 -31.26
C LEU A 403 6.88 -28.66 -30.01
N SER A 404 5.65 -28.76 -29.47
CA SER A 404 5.33 -29.62 -28.33
C SER A 404 5.46 -31.10 -28.67
N ASN A 405 4.98 -31.53 -29.85
CA ASN A 405 5.14 -32.91 -30.31
C ASN A 405 6.63 -33.28 -30.49
N GLN A 406 7.45 -32.36 -31.00
CA GLN A 406 8.91 -32.56 -31.10
C GLN A 406 9.62 -32.61 -29.74
N PHE A 407 9.03 -32.02 -28.69
CA PHE A 407 9.59 -32.03 -27.34
C PHE A 407 9.20 -33.30 -26.56
N VAL A 408 7.97 -33.80 -26.73
CA VAL A 408 7.50 -35.03 -26.10
C VAL A 408 8.22 -36.26 -26.66
N ASP A 409 8.42 -36.31 -27.99
CA ASP A 409 9.15 -37.42 -28.64
C ASP A 409 10.64 -37.48 -28.25
N LYS A 410 11.24 -36.34 -27.90
CA LYS A 410 12.67 -36.27 -27.54
C LYS A 410 12.97 -36.50 -26.06
N ASN A 411 11.98 -36.37 -25.18
CA ASN A 411 12.19 -36.39 -23.73
C ASN A 411 11.38 -37.48 -23.01
N GLN A 412 10.89 -38.48 -23.76
CA GLN A 412 10.04 -39.55 -23.25
C GLN A 412 10.71 -40.33 -22.09
N ASP A 413 12.03 -40.52 -22.15
CA ASP A 413 12.80 -41.24 -21.12
C ASP A 413 13.01 -40.42 -19.83
N MET A 414 13.03 -39.09 -19.92
CA MET A 414 13.21 -38.18 -18.77
C MET A 414 11.93 -38.03 -17.94
N LEU A 415 10.75 -38.12 -18.56
CA LEU A 415 9.45 -38.01 -17.88
C LEU A 415 9.10 -39.27 -17.09
N VAL A 416 9.56 -40.44 -17.55
CA VAL A 416 9.34 -41.72 -16.85
C VAL A 416 10.28 -41.87 -15.63
N ALA A 417 11.48 -41.26 -15.68
CA ALA A 417 12.42 -41.25 -14.55
C ALA A 417 11.93 -40.36 -13.38
N HIS A 418 11.21 -39.27 -13.67
CA HIS A 418 10.74 -38.33 -12.66
C HIS A 418 9.50 -38.82 -11.88
N ALA A 419 8.78 -39.81 -12.41
CA ALA A 419 7.58 -40.38 -11.80
C ALA A 419 7.86 -41.45 -10.73
N LYS A 420 9.13 -41.86 -10.54
CA LYS A 420 9.49 -42.99 -9.65
C LYS A 420 10.20 -42.60 -8.34
N ASN A 421 10.45 -41.32 -8.07
CA ASN A 421 11.07 -40.87 -6.81
C ASN A 421 10.11 -39.98 -6.01
N SER A 422 9.12 -40.58 -5.35
CA SER A 422 8.25 -39.91 -4.39
C SER A 422 7.94 -40.82 -3.20
N ILE A 423 8.86 -40.83 -2.24
CA ILE A 423 8.73 -41.31 -0.85
C ILE A 423 9.81 -40.49 -0.08
N GLU A 424 9.65 -39.84 1.07
CA GLU A 424 8.73 -39.88 2.21
C GLU A 424 8.50 -38.43 2.70
N GLU A 425 7.31 -38.13 3.21
CA GLU A 425 7.00 -36.86 3.88
C GLU A 425 7.43 -36.94 5.35
N ASP A 426 8.57 -36.33 5.69
CA ASP A 426 8.85 -35.98 7.09
C ASP A 426 8.15 -34.65 7.41
N ASP A 427 7.01 -34.77 8.09
CA ASP A 427 6.28 -33.66 8.70
C ASP A 427 7.07 -33.12 9.90
N VAL A 428 7.93 -32.12 9.66
CA VAL A 428 8.60 -31.40 10.74
C VAL A 428 7.65 -30.32 11.26
N SER A 429 6.56 -30.74 11.91
CA SER A 429 5.70 -29.86 12.69
C SER A 429 6.42 -29.47 13.98
N PHE A 430 6.76 -28.19 14.15
CA PHE A 430 7.20 -27.67 15.44
C PHE A 430 5.97 -27.37 16.31
N GLU A 431 5.34 -28.42 16.85
CA GLU A 431 4.23 -28.27 17.78
C GLU A 431 4.76 -27.84 19.15
N LEU A 432 4.43 -26.62 19.57
CA LEU A 432 4.81 -26.08 20.88
C LEU A 432 3.75 -26.31 21.96
N ARG A 433 2.52 -26.57 21.53
CA ARG A 433 1.34 -26.67 22.36
C ARG A 433 0.48 -27.81 21.86
N LYS A 434 0.19 -28.77 22.72
CA LYS A 434 -0.70 -29.89 22.43
C LYS A 434 -2.07 -29.61 23.02
N LEU A 435 -3.13 -29.84 22.24
CA LEU A 435 -4.50 -29.80 22.74
C LEU A 435 -4.64 -30.76 23.92
N SER A 436 -5.26 -30.31 25.00
CA SER A 436 -5.51 -31.15 26.17
C SER A 436 -6.50 -32.29 25.89
N LYS A 437 -7.35 -32.14 24.85
CA LYS A 437 -8.35 -33.10 24.38
C LYS A 437 -8.36 -33.15 22.85
N GLU A 438 -8.64 -34.32 22.28
CA GLU A 438 -8.85 -34.49 20.83
C GLU A 438 -10.26 -34.02 20.43
N GLU A 439 -10.47 -32.71 20.46
CA GLU A 439 -11.68 -32.03 19.98
C GLU A 439 -11.30 -31.01 18.90
N PHE A 440 -12.30 -30.49 18.16
CA PHE A 440 -12.07 -29.45 17.16
C PHE A 440 -11.51 -28.18 17.85
N PRO A 441 -10.33 -27.68 17.45
CA PRO A 441 -9.68 -26.58 18.17
C PRO A 441 -10.44 -25.27 18.00
N VAL A 442 -10.87 -24.69 19.11
CA VAL A 442 -11.49 -23.37 19.18
C VAL A 442 -10.44 -22.38 19.68
N ALA A 443 -10.00 -21.47 18.80
CA ALA A 443 -8.87 -20.58 19.08
C ALA A 443 -9.22 -19.36 19.96
N ILE A 444 -10.48 -18.92 19.98
CA ILE A 444 -10.93 -17.68 20.64
C ILE A 444 -12.37 -17.87 21.17
N GLY A 445 -12.69 -17.27 22.31
CA GLY A 445 -14.05 -17.19 22.86
C GLY A 445 -14.20 -17.91 24.21
N PRO A 446 -15.42 -17.97 24.77
CA PRO A 446 -15.70 -18.65 26.04
C PRO A 446 -15.37 -20.16 25.98
N ASP A 447 -15.46 -20.74 24.79
CA ASP A 447 -15.21 -22.16 24.53
C ASP A 447 -13.78 -22.42 24.00
N GLN A 448 -12.83 -21.51 24.25
CA GLN A 448 -11.45 -21.65 23.80
C GLN A 448 -10.83 -22.96 24.32
N SER A 449 -10.24 -23.75 23.40
CA SER A 449 -9.66 -25.03 23.75
C SER A 449 -8.41 -24.89 24.62
N GLU A 450 -8.36 -25.63 25.73
CA GLU A 450 -7.18 -25.65 26.61
C GLU A 450 -6.01 -26.36 25.94
N THR A 451 -4.86 -25.69 25.86
CA THR A 451 -3.61 -26.24 25.33
C THR A 451 -2.56 -26.38 26.42
N LYS A 452 -1.83 -27.50 26.45
CA LYS A 452 -0.64 -27.70 27.30
C LYS A 452 0.61 -27.32 26.53
N ILE A 453 1.49 -26.53 27.15
CA ILE A 453 2.82 -26.23 26.61
C ILE A 453 3.68 -27.49 26.75
N LEU A 454 4.36 -27.88 25.67
CA LEU A 454 5.35 -28.95 25.71
C LEU A 454 6.59 -28.42 26.45
N GLU A 455 6.96 -29.05 27.57
CA GLU A 455 8.03 -28.55 28.44
C GLU A 455 9.38 -28.50 27.71
N SER A 456 10.03 -27.33 27.83
CA SER A 456 11.39 -26.99 27.34
C SER A 456 11.57 -26.92 25.82
N CYS A 457 10.75 -26.12 25.13
CA CYS A 457 11.07 -25.73 23.75
C CYS A 457 12.09 -24.58 23.73
N THR A 458 13.30 -24.86 23.28
CA THR A 458 14.21 -23.83 22.79
C THR A 458 13.80 -23.47 21.36
N ALA A 459 13.41 -22.21 21.11
CA ALA A 459 13.10 -21.73 19.78
C ALA A 459 14.27 -20.96 19.19
N GLN A 460 14.65 -21.29 17.96
CA GLN A 460 15.66 -20.55 17.20
C GLN A 460 14.97 -19.48 16.36
N CYS A 461 15.37 -18.22 16.51
CA CYS A 461 14.83 -17.16 15.69
C CYS A 461 15.27 -17.33 14.23
N VAL A 462 14.32 -17.44 13.30
CA VAL A 462 14.60 -17.60 11.85
C VAL A 462 15.38 -16.42 11.26
N VAL A 463 15.24 -15.23 11.84
CA VAL A 463 15.95 -14.02 11.38
C VAL A 463 17.36 -13.96 11.95
N CYS A 464 17.53 -14.43 13.17
CA CYS A 464 18.62 -13.99 14.03
C CYS A 464 19.52 -15.16 14.50
N LEU A 465 19.03 -16.39 14.31
CA LEU A 465 19.61 -17.68 14.65
C LEU A 465 19.96 -17.89 16.13
N GLU A 466 19.59 -16.95 17.01
CA GLU A 466 19.71 -17.12 18.46
C GLU A 466 18.62 -18.06 18.97
N THR A 467 19.03 -18.91 19.90
CA THR A 467 18.18 -19.90 20.54
C THR A 467 17.72 -19.34 21.88
N THR A 468 16.41 -19.15 22.05
CA THR A 468 15.81 -18.67 23.29
C THR A 468 15.01 -19.79 23.94
N SER A 469 15.22 -20.01 25.24
CA SER A 469 14.39 -20.90 26.05
C SER A 469 13.04 -20.24 26.33
N LEU A 470 11.95 -20.86 25.91
CA LEU A 470 10.60 -20.34 26.11
C LEU A 470 10.11 -20.74 27.50
N SER A 471 9.72 -19.75 28.32
CA SER A 471 9.05 -19.96 29.61
C SER A 471 7.91 -18.96 29.79
N ASP A 472 6.95 -19.24 30.69
CA ASP A 472 5.84 -18.32 30.99
C ASP A 472 6.30 -16.97 31.58
N SER A 473 7.57 -16.89 32.01
CA SER A 473 8.21 -15.71 32.56
C SER A 473 9.28 -15.11 31.63
N SER A 474 9.49 -15.64 30.43
CA SER A 474 10.50 -15.15 29.49
C SER A 474 10.01 -13.94 28.70
N ASP A 475 10.95 -13.25 28.05
CA ASP A 475 10.64 -12.18 27.11
C ASP A 475 9.63 -12.64 26.04
N SER A 476 8.75 -11.73 25.60
CA SER A 476 7.73 -12.03 24.60
C SER A 476 8.37 -12.40 23.27
N VAL A 477 8.13 -13.63 22.80
CA VAL A 477 8.62 -14.14 21.50
C VAL A 477 7.49 -14.08 20.47
N VAL A 478 7.80 -13.56 19.27
CA VAL A 478 6.87 -13.53 18.13
C VAL A 478 7.02 -14.82 17.33
N PHE A 479 5.94 -15.59 17.19
CA PHE A 479 5.92 -16.82 16.41
C PHE A 479 5.31 -16.59 15.03
N PRO A 480 5.89 -17.19 13.96
CA PRO A 480 5.21 -17.26 12.69
C PRO A 480 3.98 -18.17 12.84
N MET A 481 2.77 -17.61 12.75
CA MET A 481 1.51 -18.37 12.83
C MET A 481 1.29 -19.26 11.60
N PHE A 482 1.92 -18.91 10.48
CA PHE A 482 1.90 -19.68 9.24
C PHE A 482 3.27 -19.60 8.58
N MET A 483 3.96 -20.73 8.47
CA MET A 483 5.24 -20.83 7.78
C MET A 483 5.01 -21.58 6.48
N GLN A 484 4.97 -20.87 5.36
CA GLN A 484 4.96 -21.50 4.04
C GLN A 484 6.39 -21.86 3.67
N LEU A 485 6.75 -23.14 3.81
CA LEU A 485 8.03 -23.65 3.33
C LEU A 485 8.04 -23.55 1.80
N SER A 486 8.70 -22.53 1.27
CA SER A 486 8.96 -22.43 -0.15
C SER A 486 10.02 -23.46 -0.53
N ARG A 487 9.62 -24.51 -1.26
CA ARG A 487 10.54 -25.51 -1.81
C ARG A 487 11.43 -24.97 -2.94
N ILE A 488 11.28 -23.70 -3.33
CA ILE A 488 12.01 -23.08 -4.46
C ILE A 488 13.54 -23.14 -4.27
N PHE A 489 14.03 -23.22 -3.02
CA PHE A 489 15.47 -23.32 -2.71
C PHE A 489 15.87 -24.63 -2.00
N CYS A 490 14.97 -25.60 -1.84
CA CYS A 490 15.28 -26.89 -1.23
C CYS A 490 15.98 -27.83 -2.22
N ASN A 491 17.14 -27.41 -2.76
CA ASN A 491 18.12 -28.38 -3.27
C ASN A 491 18.89 -28.90 -2.05
N VAL A 492 18.32 -29.90 -1.39
CA VAL A 492 19.05 -30.72 -0.43
C VAL A 492 20.19 -31.38 -1.21
N TYR A 493 21.40 -30.84 -1.08
CA TYR A 493 22.61 -31.56 -1.39
C TYR A 493 22.62 -32.78 -0.45
N GLU A 494 22.27 -33.97 -0.97
CA GLU A 494 22.68 -35.23 -0.37
C GLU A 494 24.20 -35.32 -0.42
N ARG A 495 24.89 -34.69 0.54
CA ARG A 495 26.24 -35.13 0.90
C ARG A 495 26.08 -36.45 1.64
N LYS A 496 26.12 -37.55 0.89
CA LYS A 496 26.54 -38.83 1.43
C LYS A 496 27.93 -38.63 2.03
N VAL A 497 28.00 -38.51 3.35
CA VAL A 497 29.23 -38.70 4.09
C VAL A 497 29.52 -40.20 4.00
N GLU A 498 30.29 -40.60 3.00
CA GLU A 498 30.96 -41.90 3.04
C GLU A 498 31.96 -41.86 4.20
N ASN A 499 31.58 -42.46 5.33
CA ASN A 499 32.56 -42.90 6.32
C ASN A 499 33.36 -44.04 5.68
N LYS A 500 34.56 -43.73 5.17
CA LYS A 500 35.60 -44.72 4.93
C LYS A 500 36.58 -44.69 6.08
N TYR A 501 36.66 -45.81 6.80
CA TYR A 501 37.90 -46.24 7.44
C TYR A 501 38.96 -46.52 6.37
#